data_AF-G5A8L9-F1
#
_entry.id   AF-G5A8L9-F1
#
_cell.length_a   1.000
_cell.length_b   1.000
_cell.length_c   1.000
_cell.angle_alpha   90.00
_cell.angle_beta   90.00
_cell.angle_gamma   90.00
#
_symmetry.space_group_name_H-M   'P 1'
#
loop_
_entity.id
_entity.type
_entity.pdbx_description
1 polymer ?
#
loop_
_entity_poly.entity_id
_entity_poly.type
_entity_poly.pdbx_seq_one_letter_code
_entity_poly.pdbx_strand_id
1 'polypeptide(L)'
;MDTEMISASSDEDVDMARHLETGFKRIERSFADKKPFAELDTVDCEFDDFQPDAPSDMTPGTSTYETSLCDLNKPDKLKAAAEDAVLVDATEAQLEQREDRMTQNMQHLDLVDNLLSDTKNMDKVVESMRTFPTAWSTVICSDLNDGGVNFCELADIHLLDRILAANMHNAKMAFHERVEASQLPLGKTRTTYMKWLGGALDGQPDQVKNQWEIFRLLSSFELLSLVVDAEDGIPHAHVKMLSDATILRLLRSALGQQLLEKLLELVPNCGVLGRIENLRNSERLPEELLSVTLDCLSPSVMASTDN
;
A
#
# COMPACT_ATOMS: atom_id res chain seq x y z
N MET A 1 70.87 -24.33 -16.92
CA MET A 1 70.78 -24.30 -15.44
C MET A 1 69.47 -23.61 -15.15
N ASP A 2 68.40 -24.39 -15.13
CA ASP A 2 67.05 -23.92 -14.87
C ASP A 2 66.83 -23.99 -13.35
N THR A 3 66.50 -22.86 -12.75
CA THR A 3 66.24 -22.78 -11.30
C THR A 3 64.76 -23.05 -11.10
N GLU A 4 64.46 -24.23 -10.56
CA GLU A 4 63.11 -24.65 -10.16
C GLU A 4 62.55 -23.69 -9.09
N MET A 5 61.41 -23.05 -9.38
CA MET A 5 60.62 -22.37 -8.35
C MET A 5 59.79 -23.41 -7.61
N ILE A 6 60.24 -23.76 -6.41
CA ILE A 6 59.52 -24.59 -5.45
C ILE A 6 58.46 -23.72 -4.78
N SER A 7 57.18 -24.05 -5.00
CA SER A 7 56.03 -23.46 -4.31
C SER A 7 56.01 -23.94 -2.86
N ALA A 8 56.18 -23.02 -1.91
CA ALA A 8 55.91 -23.28 -0.50
C ALA A 8 54.39 -23.25 -0.27
N SER A 9 53.87 -24.37 0.23
CA SER A 9 52.52 -24.51 0.77
C SER A 9 52.44 -23.86 2.16
N SER A 10 51.54 -22.90 2.34
CA SER A 10 50.96 -22.50 3.62
C SER A 10 49.48 -22.19 3.31
N ASP A 11 48.54 -23.13 3.47
CA ASP A 11 48.03 -23.67 4.74
C ASP A 11 47.84 -22.59 5.79
N GLU A 12 46.81 -21.75 5.57
CA GLU A 12 45.95 -21.17 6.60
C GLU A 12 44.69 -20.58 5.93
N ASP A 13 43.91 -21.45 5.28
CA ASP A 13 42.51 -21.14 5.01
C ASP A 13 41.77 -21.20 6.35
N VAL A 14 41.49 -20.02 6.91
CA VAL A 14 40.68 -19.86 8.11
C VAL A 14 39.27 -20.36 7.78
N ASP A 15 38.97 -21.56 8.27
CA ASP A 15 37.70 -22.24 8.08
C ASP A 15 36.57 -21.49 8.82
N MET A 16 35.99 -20.49 8.14
CA MET A 16 34.88 -19.66 8.61
C MET A 16 33.63 -20.49 8.98
N ALA A 17 33.57 -21.77 8.57
CA ALA A 17 32.50 -22.69 8.96
C ALA A 17 32.54 -23.06 10.45
N ARG A 18 33.71 -22.94 11.11
CA ARG A 18 33.88 -23.31 12.54
C ARG A 18 33.46 -22.23 13.54
N HIS A 19 33.11 -21.03 13.10
CA HIS A 19 32.66 -19.93 13.98
C HIS A 19 31.14 -19.65 13.88
N LEU A 20 30.39 -20.49 13.16
CA LEU A 20 28.93 -20.42 13.07
C LEU A 20 28.20 -21.29 14.12
N GLU A 21 28.89 -21.71 15.19
CA GLU A 21 28.22 -22.20 16.40
C GLU A 21 27.73 -20.98 17.21
N THR A 22 26.79 -20.24 16.63
CA THR A 22 25.97 -19.29 17.37
C THR A 22 25.17 -20.07 18.39
N GLY A 23 25.25 -19.65 19.64
CA GLY A 23 24.64 -20.28 20.81
C GLY A 23 23.12 -20.21 20.87
N PHE A 24 22.42 -20.62 19.81
CA PHE A 24 21.00 -20.95 19.87
C PHE A 24 20.84 -22.46 19.94
N LYS A 25 20.80 -22.99 21.16
CA LYS A 25 20.17 -24.30 21.40
C LYS A 25 18.73 -24.20 20.91
N ARG A 26 18.41 -24.84 19.78
CA ARG A 26 17.03 -25.12 19.41
C ARG A 26 16.39 -25.88 20.57
N ILE A 27 15.51 -25.20 21.30
CA ILE A 27 14.58 -25.88 22.19
C ILE A 27 13.61 -26.61 21.25
N GLU A 28 13.72 -27.93 21.19
CA GLU A 28 12.81 -28.81 20.44
C GLU A 28 11.42 -28.86 21.10
N ARG A 29 10.78 -27.72 21.29
CA ARG A 29 9.35 -27.66 21.58
C ARG A 29 8.61 -27.38 20.28
N SER A 30 7.99 -28.44 19.78
CA SER A 30 7.10 -28.40 18.62
C SER A 30 6.06 -27.27 18.80
N PHE A 31 5.89 -26.43 17.77
CA PHE A 31 4.84 -25.40 17.68
C PHE A 31 3.40 -25.98 17.71
N ALA A 32 3.25 -27.30 17.88
CA ALA A 32 1.97 -27.96 18.12
C ALA A 32 1.49 -27.86 19.59
N ASP A 33 2.25 -27.23 20.48
CA ASP A 33 1.89 -27.10 21.89
C ASP A 33 0.77 -26.06 22.08
N LYS A 34 -0.33 -26.44 22.74
CA LYS A 34 -1.55 -25.61 22.85
C LYS A 34 -1.40 -24.37 23.73
N LYS A 35 -0.29 -24.22 24.46
CA LYS A 35 0.00 -23.07 25.34
C LYS A 35 1.51 -22.81 25.45
N PRO A 36 2.15 -22.21 24.43
CA PRO A 36 3.60 -22.01 24.40
C PRO A 36 4.14 -21.01 25.43
N PHE A 37 3.27 -20.26 26.10
CA PHE A 37 3.65 -19.19 27.05
C PHE A 37 3.26 -19.48 28.51
N ALA A 38 2.78 -20.68 28.84
CA ALA A 38 2.36 -21.00 30.21
C ALA A 38 3.49 -20.97 31.26
N GLU A 39 4.75 -21.01 30.82
CA GLU A 39 5.92 -20.86 31.71
C GLU A 39 6.31 -19.41 32.00
N LEU A 40 5.75 -18.43 31.28
CA LEU A 40 5.99 -17.00 31.53
C LEU A 40 5.06 -16.44 32.62
N ASP A 41 3.94 -17.11 32.91
CA ASP A 41 3.01 -16.72 33.97
C ASP A 41 3.59 -16.92 35.39
N THR A 42 4.78 -17.53 35.52
CA THR A 42 5.48 -17.76 36.80
C THR A 42 6.73 -16.90 36.98
N VAL A 43 7.04 -15.99 36.06
CA VAL A 43 8.19 -15.09 36.19
C VAL A 43 7.73 -13.77 36.79
N ASP A 44 7.79 -13.66 38.13
CA ASP A 44 7.71 -12.38 38.81
C ASP A 44 9.02 -11.62 38.53
N CYS A 45 8.96 -10.64 37.62
CA CYS A 45 10.06 -9.72 37.38
C CYS A 45 10.04 -8.63 38.47
N GLU A 46 10.83 -8.81 39.52
CA GLU A 46 11.15 -7.71 40.45
C GLU A 46 12.13 -6.76 39.75
N PHE A 47 11.64 -5.58 39.34
CA PHE A 47 12.48 -4.47 38.93
C PHE A 47 12.88 -3.68 40.18
N ASP A 48 14.16 -3.67 40.53
CA ASP A 48 14.69 -2.78 41.55
C ASP A 48 14.61 -1.33 41.07
N ASP A 49 13.92 -0.48 41.83
CA ASP A 49 13.84 0.97 41.58
C ASP A 49 15.24 1.58 41.64
N PHE A 50 15.70 2.09 40.50
CA PHE A 50 17.00 2.77 40.40
C PHE A 50 16.95 4.12 41.13
N GLN A 51 17.55 4.20 42.32
CA GLN A 51 17.82 5.46 43.02
C GLN A 51 19.27 5.91 42.77
N PRO A 52 19.51 7.01 42.03
CA PRO A 52 20.86 7.55 41.90
C PRO A 52 21.24 8.32 43.18
N ASP A 53 22.14 7.74 43.98
CA ASP A 53 22.84 8.45 45.06
C ASP A 53 23.76 9.51 44.45
N ALA A 54 23.41 10.78 44.62
CA ALA A 54 24.28 11.90 44.30
C ALA A 54 25.15 12.25 45.51
N PRO A 55 26.50 12.11 45.45
CA PRO A 55 27.36 12.78 46.39
C PRO A 55 27.48 14.26 46.01
N SER A 56 26.80 15.08 46.79
CA SER A 56 27.02 16.53 46.91
C SER A 56 28.42 16.79 47.46
N ASP A 57 29.38 17.18 46.61
CA ASP A 57 30.37 18.22 46.92
C ASP A 57 31.42 18.35 45.80
N MET A 58 31.54 19.55 45.23
CA MET A 58 32.78 20.34 45.18
C MET A 58 32.63 21.49 44.17
N THR A 59 32.86 22.69 44.69
CA THR A 59 32.80 24.00 44.05
C THR A 59 34.03 24.30 43.17
N PRO A 60 33.99 25.36 42.32
CA PRO A 60 34.92 25.54 41.22
C PRO A 60 36.23 26.20 41.66
N GLY A 61 37.37 25.62 41.26
CA GLY A 61 38.71 26.10 41.59
C GLY A 61 39.58 26.32 40.35
N THR A 62 40.10 27.53 40.21
CA THR A 62 41.07 27.99 39.21
C THR A 62 42.46 27.41 39.51
N SER A 63 43.17 26.87 38.51
CA SER A 63 44.61 26.59 38.61
C SER A 63 45.27 26.60 37.24
N THR A 64 46.15 27.58 37.06
CA THR A 64 47.03 27.84 35.92
C THR A 64 48.13 26.78 35.82
N TYR A 65 48.30 26.18 34.63
CA TYR A 65 49.58 25.63 34.16
C TYR A 65 49.69 25.89 32.65
N GLU A 66 50.56 26.83 32.25
CA GLU A 66 51.29 26.77 30.97
C GLU A 66 52.33 25.65 31.12
N THR A 67 52.62 24.76 30.17
CA THR A 67 53.12 25.04 28.82
C THR A 67 53.05 23.75 28.00
N SER A 68 52.60 23.82 26.74
CA SER A 68 53.32 23.32 25.55
C SER A 68 52.33 23.10 24.41
N LEU A 69 52.45 23.93 23.38
CA LEU A 69 51.85 23.71 22.07
C LEU A 69 52.23 22.31 21.54
N CYS A 70 51.21 21.53 21.22
CA CYS A 70 51.18 20.80 19.95
C CYS A 70 49.82 21.11 19.31
N ASP A 71 49.89 21.86 18.21
CA ASP A 71 48.82 22.05 17.24
C ASP A 71 48.09 20.73 16.94
N LEU A 72 46.76 20.74 17.07
CA LEU A 72 45.86 20.00 16.19
C LEU A 72 44.49 20.70 16.23
N ASN A 73 44.43 21.83 15.51
CA ASN A 73 43.19 22.28 14.88
C ASN A 73 42.55 21.12 14.12
N LYS A 74 41.36 20.68 14.53
CA LYS A 74 40.24 20.29 13.64
C LYS A 74 38.99 19.93 14.47
N PRO A 75 38.04 20.87 14.65
CA PRO A 75 36.72 20.56 15.18
C PRO A 75 35.82 19.83 14.17
N ASP A 76 36.18 19.80 12.89
CA ASP A 76 35.28 19.36 11.82
C ASP A 76 35.14 17.83 11.66
N LYS A 77 36.09 17.03 12.16
CA LYS A 77 36.06 15.57 11.96
C LYS A 77 35.18 14.83 12.97
N LEU A 78 35.05 15.35 14.19
CA LEU A 78 34.21 14.75 15.24
C LEU A 78 32.72 15.05 15.00
N LYS A 79 32.40 16.21 14.43
CA LYS A 79 31.04 16.58 14.08
C LYS A 79 30.52 15.81 12.86
N ALA A 80 31.36 15.65 11.83
CA ALA A 80 31.04 14.85 10.66
C ALA A 80 30.84 13.37 11.00
N ALA A 81 31.64 12.78 11.90
CA ALA A 81 31.48 11.38 12.31
C ALA A 81 30.23 11.14 13.18
N ALA A 82 29.85 12.12 14.01
CA ALA A 82 28.62 12.06 14.80
C ALA A 82 27.36 12.27 13.93
N GLU A 83 27.43 13.16 12.93
CA GLU A 83 26.37 13.35 11.95
C GLU A 83 26.24 12.11 11.03
N ASP A 84 27.34 11.50 10.59
CA ASP A 84 27.33 10.23 9.85
C ASP A 84 26.76 9.09 10.70
N ALA A 85 27.14 8.96 11.97
CA ALA A 85 26.62 7.91 12.85
C ALA A 85 25.11 8.07 13.09
N VAL A 86 24.62 9.30 13.28
CA VAL A 86 23.18 9.58 13.44
C VAL A 86 22.41 9.36 12.13
N LEU A 87 23.01 9.67 10.98
CA LEU A 87 22.43 9.38 9.66
C LEU A 87 22.37 7.88 9.40
N VAL A 88 23.41 7.13 9.76
CA VAL A 88 23.45 5.66 9.65
C VAL A 88 22.37 5.04 10.53
N ASP A 89 22.27 5.41 11.81
CA ASP A 89 21.23 4.91 12.73
C ASP A 89 19.81 5.25 12.26
N ALA A 90 19.60 6.46 11.70
CA ALA A 90 18.30 6.84 11.15
C ALA A 90 17.94 6.05 9.88
N THR A 91 18.93 5.79 9.01
CA THR A 91 18.71 4.94 7.82
C THR A 91 18.50 3.47 8.18
N GLU A 92 19.20 2.96 9.21
CA GLU A 92 19.06 1.60 9.70
C GLU A 92 17.69 1.40 10.37
N ALA A 93 17.22 2.35 11.18
CA ALA A 93 15.88 2.33 11.74
C ALA A 93 14.78 2.41 10.65
N GLN A 94 15.00 3.17 9.58
CA GLN A 94 14.08 3.20 8.44
C GLN A 94 14.06 1.89 7.65
N LEU A 95 15.20 1.20 7.54
CA LEU A 95 15.31 -0.11 6.91
C LEU A 95 14.64 -1.19 7.76
N GLU A 96 14.87 -1.21 9.07
CA GLU A 96 14.22 -2.14 10.00
C GLU A 96 12.70 -1.95 9.99
N GLN A 97 12.22 -0.71 10.04
CA GLN A 97 10.80 -0.40 9.91
C GLN A 97 10.23 -0.81 8.54
N ARG A 98 11.03 -0.76 7.47
CA ARG A 98 10.63 -1.22 6.13
C ARG A 98 10.55 -2.75 6.05
N GLU A 99 11.48 -3.47 6.68
CA GLU A 99 11.47 -4.93 6.75
C GLU A 99 10.30 -5.46 7.60
N ASP A 100 10.00 -4.81 8.72
CA ASP A 100 8.84 -5.14 9.54
C ASP A 100 7.52 -4.91 8.79
N ARG A 101 7.39 -3.78 8.07
CA ARG A 101 6.25 -3.53 7.20
C ARG A 101 6.14 -4.58 6.10
N MET A 102 7.24 -4.96 5.47
CA MET A 102 7.25 -6.01 4.43
C MET A 102 6.77 -7.37 4.99
N THR A 103 7.24 -7.73 6.18
CA THR A 103 6.85 -8.97 6.87
C THR A 103 5.38 -8.96 7.27
N GLN A 104 4.87 -7.84 7.78
CA GLN A 104 3.45 -7.67 8.10
C GLN A 104 2.58 -7.72 6.83
N ASN A 105 3.05 -7.15 5.72
CA ASN A 105 2.31 -7.18 4.45
C ASN A 105 2.18 -8.59 3.89
N MET A 106 3.26 -9.40 3.95
CA MET A 106 3.22 -10.80 3.50
C MET A 106 2.13 -11.62 4.22
N GLN A 107 1.81 -11.30 5.47
CA GLN A 107 0.78 -12.00 6.23
C GLN A 107 -0.66 -11.73 5.74
N HIS A 108 -0.86 -10.64 4.97
CA HIS A 108 -2.18 -10.21 4.51
C HIS A 108 -2.37 -10.30 3.00
N LEU A 109 -1.34 -10.65 2.22
CA LEU A 109 -1.41 -10.75 0.76
C LEU A 109 -2.50 -11.72 0.31
N ASP A 110 -2.54 -12.95 0.85
CA ASP A 110 -3.54 -13.96 0.47
C ASP A 110 -4.97 -13.47 0.76
N LEU A 111 -5.18 -12.78 1.89
CA LEU A 111 -6.49 -12.23 2.23
C LEU A 111 -6.90 -11.15 1.24
N VAL A 112 -5.99 -10.25 0.91
CA VAL A 112 -6.22 -9.15 -0.03
C VAL A 112 -6.43 -9.66 -1.45
N ASP A 113 -5.69 -10.66 -1.88
CA ASP A 113 -5.84 -11.30 -3.18
C ASP A 113 -7.21 -11.98 -3.34
N ASN A 114 -7.67 -12.71 -2.31
CA ASN A 114 -9.02 -13.25 -2.27
C ASN A 114 -10.09 -12.16 -2.29
N LEU A 115 -9.86 -11.03 -1.62
CA LEU A 115 -10.78 -9.89 -1.70
C LEU A 115 -10.79 -9.29 -3.12
N LEU A 116 -9.62 -9.06 -3.72
CA LEU A 116 -9.53 -8.50 -5.07
C LEU A 116 -10.21 -9.39 -6.11
N SER A 117 -10.11 -10.72 -6.00
CA SER A 117 -10.63 -11.68 -6.98
C SER A 117 -12.11 -12.04 -6.80
N ASP A 118 -12.59 -12.20 -5.55
CA ASP A 118 -13.90 -12.81 -5.31
C ASP A 118 -14.95 -11.87 -4.73
N THR A 119 -14.55 -10.79 -4.06
CA THR A 119 -15.52 -9.94 -3.38
C THR A 119 -16.22 -9.02 -4.37
N LYS A 120 -17.48 -8.70 -4.05
CA LYS A 120 -18.24 -7.61 -4.67
C LYS A 120 -18.72 -6.58 -3.64
N ASN A 121 -18.35 -6.76 -2.38
CA ASN A 121 -18.75 -5.87 -1.31
C ASN A 121 -17.72 -4.74 -1.19
N MET A 122 -18.05 -3.55 -1.67
CA MET A 122 -17.14 -2.41 -1.65
C MET A 122 -16.85 -1.89 -0.24
N ASP A 123 -17.78 -2.03 0.71
CA ASP A 123 -17.50 -1.63 2.09
C ASP A 123 -16.33 -2.43 2.67
N LYS A 124 -16.33 -3.75 2.44
CA LYS A 124 -15.23 -4.65 2.85
C LYS A 124 -13.92 -4.34 2.12
N VAL A 125 -13.98 -4.00 0.84
CA VAL A 125 -12.79 -3.63 0.05
C VAL A 125 -12.17 -2.36 0.59
N VAL A 126 -12.98 -1.31 0.76
CA VAL A 126 -12.50 0.00 1.23
C VAL A 126 -11.98 -0.09 2.67
N GLU A 127 -12.65 -0.85 3.54
CA GLU A 127 -12.16 -1.13 4.89
C GLU A 127 -10.81 -1.87 4.85
N SER A 128 -10.67 -2.88 3.99
CA SER A 128 -9.43 -3.62 3.83
C SER A 128 -8.31 -2.77 3.23
N MET A 129 -8.58 -1.91 2.24
CA MET A 129 -7.61 -0.98 1.64
C MET A 129 -7.06 0.00 2.69
N ARG A 130 -7.90 0.46 3.62
CA ARG A 130 -7.47 1.32 4.73
C ARG A 130 -6.63 0.55 5.76
N THR A 131 -6.94 -0.72 5.97
CA THR A 131 -6.28 -1.54 6.99
C THR A 131 -4.93 -2.07 6.50
N PHE A 132 -4.83 -2.43 5.21
CA PHE A 132 -3.66 -3.06 4.61
C PHE A 132 -3.25 -2.39 3.27
N PRO A 133 -2.99 -1.07 3.25
CA PRO A 133 -2.79 -0.32 2.00
C PRO A 133 -1.62 -0.86 1.16
N THR A 134 -0.49 -1.22 1.79
CA THR A 134 0.67 -1.73 1.07
C THR A 134 0.46 -3.14 0.50
N ALA A 135 -0.29 -4.01 1.19
CA ALA A 135 -0.69 -5.31 0.65
C ALA A 135 -1.61 -5.14 -0.56
N TRP A 136 -2.56 -4.20 -0.52
CA TRP A 136 -3.39 -3.83 -1.67
C TRP A 136 -2.59 -3.24 -2.82
N SER A 137 -1.62 -2.37 -2.55
CA SER A 137 -0.73 -1.84 -3.59
C SER A 137 0.01 -2.99 -4.29
N THR A 138 0.52 -3.96 -3.53
CA THR A 138 1.26 -5.09 -4.08
C THR A 138 0.38 -5.98 -4.95
N VAL A 139 -0.79 -6.36 -4.43
CA VAL A 139 -1.75 -7.23 -5.13
C VAL A 139 -2.32 -6.55 -6.38
N ILE A 140 -2.68 -5.26 -6.30
CA ILE A 140 -3.15 -4.50 -7.47
C ILE A 140 -2.06 -4.37 -8.52
N CYS A 141 -0.82 -4.03 -8.14
CA CYS A 141 0.28 -3.96 -9.10
C CYS A 141 0.56 -5.31 -9.77
N SER A 142 0.42 -6.42 -9.03
CA SER A 142 0.52 -7.77 -9.60
C SER A 142 -0.60 -8.02 -10.62
N ASP A 143 -1.86 -7.80 -10.26
CA ASP A 143 -3.00 -7.99 -11.15
C ASP A 143 -2.89 -7.11 -12.40
N LEU A 144 -2.48 -5.84 -12.26
CA LEU A 144 -2.29 -4.92 -13.38
C LEU A 144 -1.16 -5.35 -14.33
N ASN A 145 -0.09 -5.98 -13.82
CA ASN A 145 0.95 -6.59 -14.65
C ASN A 145 0.42 -7.80 -15.43
N ASP A 146 -0.53 -8.53 -14.85
CA ASP A 146 -1.19 -9.70 -15.47
C ASP A 146 -2.42 -9.34 -16.33
N GLY A 147 -2.60 -8.05 -16.63
CA GLY A 147 -3.65 -7.54 -17.52
C GLY A 147 -4.81 -6.81 -16.82
N GLY A 148 -4.86 -6.84 -15.49
CA GLY A 148 -5.72 -6.00 -14.67
C GLY A 148 -7.18 -6.43 -14.62
N VAL A 149 -7.49 -7.70 -14.86
CA VAL A 149 -8.87 -8.19 -14.97
C VAL A 149 -9.61 -7.97 -13.66
N ASN A 150 -9.05 -8.40 -12.53
CA ASN A 150 -9.72 -8.29 -11.24
C ASN A 150 -9.82 -6.82 -10.80
N PHE A 151 -8.80 -6.02 -11.06
CA PHE A 151 -8.84 -4.59 -10.76
C PHE A 151 -9.89 -3.86 -11.61
N CYS A 152 -10.03 -4.19 -12.90
CA CYS A 152 -11.05 -3.59 -13.76
C CYS A 152 -12.47 -3.92 -13.28
N GLU A 153 -12.73 -5.19 -12.96
CA GLU A 153 -14.02 -5.58 -12.40
C GLU A 153 -14.31 -4.88 -11.07
N LEU A 154 -13.29 -4.72 -10.21
CA LEU A 154 -13.43 -3.99 -8.95
C LEU A 154 -13.76 -2.51 -9.20
N ALA A 155 -13.13 -1.88 -10.21
CA ALA A 155 -13.45 -0.52 -10.61
C ALA A 155 -14.88 -0.38 -11.16
N ASP A 156 -15.40 -1.39 -11.86
CA ASP A 156 -16.80 -1.45 -12.30
C ASP A 156 -17.78 -1.59 -11.12
N ILE A 157 -17.44 -2.41 -10.12
CA ILE A 157 -18.23 -2.52 -8.87
C ILE A 157 -18.21 -1.17 -8.13
N HIS A 158 -17.04 -0.55 -8.00
CA HIS A 158 -16.88 0.76 -7.37
C HIS A 158 -17.68 1.83 -8.10
N LEU A 159 -17.65 1.85 -9.44
CA LEU A 159 -18.49 2.76 -10.23
C LEU A 159 -19.97 2.57 -9.94
N LEU A 160 -20.46 1.33 -9.85
CA LEU A 160 -21.86 1.11 -9.47
C LEU A 160 -22.15 1.66 -8.07
N ASP A 161 -21.28 1.41 -7.09
CA ASP A 161 -21.43 1.98 -5.75
C ASP A 161 -21.55 3.50 -5.81
N ARG A 162 -20.72 4.13 -6.65
CA ARG A 162 -20.73 5.58 -6.83
C ARG A 162 -22.06 6.07 -7.41
N ILE A 163 -22.57 5.41 -8.44
CA ILE A 163 -23.87 5.72 -9.06
C ILE A 163 -25.00 5.54 -8.05
N LEU A 164 -24.99 4.46 -7.26
CA LEU A 164 -26.02 4.20 -6.26
C LEU A 164 -26.00 5.26 -5.14
N ALA A 165 -24.82 5.62 -4.64
CA ALA A 165 -24.66 6.63 -3.61
C ALA A 165 -25.06 8.04 -4.09
N ALA A 166 -24.89 8.35 -5.37
CA ALA A 166 -25.36 9.60 -5.95
C ALA A 166 -26.90 9.66 -6.09
N ASN A 167 -27.53 8.53 -6.41
CA ASN A 167 -28.99 8.44 -6.59
C ASN A 167 -29.77 8.31 -5.27
N MET A 168 -29.13 7.77 -4.24
CA MET A 168 -29.76 7.58 -2.93
C MET A 168 -29.38 8.73 -2.00
N HIS A 169 -30.34 9.58 -1.65
CA HIS A 169 -30.16 10.73 -0.74
C HIS A 169 -29.72 10.36 0.70
N ASN A 170 -29.33 9.11 0.96
CA ASN A 170 -28.87 8.62 2.26
C ASN A 170 -27.41 8.19 2.20
N ALA A 171 -26.51 9.14 2.41
CA ALA A 171 -25.06 8.95 2.38
C ALA A 171 -24.50 7.99 3.46
N LYS A 172 -25.35 7.50 4.39
CA LYS A 172 -24.94 6.60 5.49
C LYS A 172 -25.15 5.12 5.20
N MET A 173 -25.85 4.77 4.11
CA MET A 173 -26.08 3.37 3.77
C MET A 173 -24.76 2.68 3.42
N ALA A 174 -24.64 1.39 3.70
CA ALA A 174 -23.58 0.54 3.18
C ALA A 174 -23.84 0.20 1.69
N PHE A 175 -22.82 -0.24 0.94
CA PHE A 175 -22.98 -0.69 -0.45
C PHE A 175 -24.07 -1.76 -0.57
N HIS A 176 -24.06 -2.77 0.32
CA HIS A 176 -25.08 -3.82 0.28
C HIS A 176 -26.50 -3.29 0.43
N GLU A 177 -26.72 -2.37 1.37
CA GLU A 177 -28.02 -1.73 1.60
C GLU A 177 -28.46 -0.89 0.40
N ARG A 178 -27.51 -0.14 -0.19
CA ARG A 178 -27.77 0.63 -1.42
C ARG A 178 -28.22 -0.26 -2.56
N VAL A 179 -27.61 -1.43 -2.69
CA VAL A 179 -27.99 -2.30 -3.80
C VAL A 179 -29.31 -3.02 -3.55
N GLU A 180 -29.58 -3.46 -2.33
CA GLU A 180 -30.90 -4.03 -2.00
C GLU A 180 -32.02 -3.03 -2.29
N ALA A 181 -31.81 -1.75 -1.93
CA ALA A 181 -32.76 -0.69 -2.18
C ALA A 181 -32.92 -0.33 -3.68
N SER A 182 -31.93 -0.60 -4.53
CA SER A 182 -31.99 -0.32 -5.97
C SER A 182 -32.63 -1.43 -6.80
N GLN A 183 -32.99 -2.56 -6.16
CA GLN A 183 -33.62 -3.73 -6.80
C GLN A 183 -32.79 -4.32 -7.94
N LEU A 184 -31.48 -4.04 -8.01
CA LEU A 184 -30.60 -4.58 -9.03
C LEU A 184 -30.30 -6.06 -8.78
N PRO A 185 -30.29 -6.92 -9.82
CA PRO A 185 -29.99 -8.33 -9.68
C PRO A 185 -28.47 -8.55 -9.54
N LEU A 186 -27.96 -8.43 -8.32
CA LEU A 186 -26.53 -8.60 -8.04
C LEU A 186 -25.98 -10.02 -8.21
N GLY A 187 -26.85 -11.04 -8.30
CA GLY A 187 -26.43 -12.44 -8.17
C GLY A 187 -25.87 -12.77 -6.77
N LYS A 188 -25.37 -13.99 -6.57
CA LYS A 188 -24.75 -14.42 -5.29
C LYS A 188 -23.24 -14.27 -5.26
N THR A 189 -22.59 -14.29 -6.42
CA THR A 189 -21.13 -14.24 -6.58
C THR A 189 -20.73 -12.98 -7.34
N ARG A 190 -19.43 -12.66 -7.36
CA ARG A 190 -18.89 -11.60 -8.20
C ARG A 190 -19.01 -11.94 -9.69
N THR A 191 -18.70 -13.16 -10.10
CA THR A 191 -18.83 -13.59 -11.51
C THR A 191 -20.26 -13.41 -12.03
N THR A 192 -21.27 -13.78 -11.23
CA THR A 192 -22.69 -13.61 -11.63
C THR A 192 -23.07 -12.14 -11.71
N TYR A 193 -22.53 -11.30 -10.83
CA TYR A 193 -22.69 -9.85 -10.87
C TYR A 193 -22.08 -9.24 -12.14
N MET A 194 -20.81 -9.53 -12.43
CA MET A 194 -20.10 -8.99 -13.59
C MET A 194 -20.73 -9.44 -14.91
N LYS A 195 -21.22 -10.69 -14.98
CA LYS A 195 -21.98 -11.18 -16.14
C LYS A 195 -23.26 -10.39 -16.36
N TRP A 196 -23.99 -10.06 -15.30
CA TRP A 196 -25.19 -9.22 -15.41
C TRP A 196 -24.82 -7.81 -15.89
N LEU A 197 -23.81 -7.18 -15.27
CA LEU A 197 -23.38 -5.83 -15.63
C LEU A 197 -22.93 -5.73 -17.09
N GLY A 198 -22.12 -6.70 -17.55
CA GLY A 198 -21.71 -6.79 -18.96
C GLY A 198 -22.92 -6.90 -19.90
N GLY A 199 -23.87 -7.78 -19.59
CA GLY A 199 -25.10 -7.92 -20.39
C GLY A 199 -25.97 -6.65 -20.39
N ALA A 200 -26.02 -5.91 -19.28
CA ALA A 200 -26.74 -4.65 -19.19
C ALA A 200 -26.10 -3.56 -20.08
N LEU A 201 -24.77 -3.50 -20.12
CA LEU A 201 -24.02 -2.56 -20.93
C LEU A 201 -24.01 -2.92 -22.42
N ASP A 202 -23.98 -4.21 -22.77
CA ASP A 202 -23.96 -4.66 -24.17
C ASP A 202 -25.15 -4.14 -24.98
N GLY A 203 -26.32 -4.05 -24.35
CA GLY A 203 -27.55 -3.53 -24.95
C GLY A 203 -27.62 -2.00 -25.08
N GLN A 204 -26.62 -1.26 -24.57
CA GLN A 204 -26.63 0.20 -24.56
C GLN A 204 -25.98 0.81 -25.81
N PRO A 205 -26.34 2.05 -26.19
CA PRO A 205 -25.67 2.80 -27.24
C PRO A 205 -24.18 3.05 -26.94
N ASP A 206 -23.36 3.20 -27.99
CA ASP A 206 -21.92 3.45 -27.86
C ASP A 206 -21.60 4.69 -27.02
N GLN A 207 -22.47 5.71 -27.06
CA GLN A 207 -22.33 6.89 -26.21
C GLN A 207 -22.35 6.55 -24.72
N VAL A 208 -23.27 5.67 -24.29
CA VAL A 208 -23.40 5.24 -22.90
C VAL A 208 -22.22 4.36 -22.51
N LYS A 209 -21.81 3.45 -23.39
CA LYS A 209 -20.61 2.60 -23.17
C LYS A 209 -19.35 3.45 -23.01
N ASN A 210 -19.18 4.47 -23.85
CA ASN A 210 -18.05 5.40 -23.76
C ASN A 210 -18.08 6.23 -22.48
N GLN A 211 -19.25 6.64 -22.02
CA GLN A 211 -19.39 7.32 -20.73
C GLN A 211 -19.03 6.40 -19.57
N TRP A 212 -19.60 5.19 -19.55
CA TRP A 212 -19.30 4.17 -18.55
C TRP A 212 -17.80 3.95 -18.42
N GLU A 213 -17.10 3.82 -19.54
CA GLU A 213 -15.65 3.68 -19.56
C GLU A 213 -14.93 4.86 -18.92
N ILE A 214 -15.32 6.10 -19.23
CA ILE A 214 -14.69 7.29 -18.62
C ILE A 214 -14.87 7.26 -17.11
N PHE A 215 -16.08 6.97 -16.62
CA PHE A 215 -16.32 6.89 -15.19
C PHE A 215 -15.64 5.69 -14.53
N ARG A 216 -15.44 4.59 -15.26
CA ARG A 216 -14.66 3.46 -14.79
C ARG A 216 -13.21 3.85 -14.59
N LEU A 217 -12.60 4.57 -15.53
CA LEU A 217 -11.23 5.08 -15.40
C LEU A 217 -11.08 6.06 -14.22
N LEU A 218 -12.08 6.92 -13.99
CA LEU A 218 -12.10 7.79 -12.81
C LEU A 218 -12.20 6.97 -11.51
N SER A 219 -13.06 5.96 -11.50
CA SER A 219 -13.23 5.04 -10.36
C SER A 219 -11.94 4.25 -10.08
N SER A 220 -11.26 3.78 -11.12
CA SER A 220 -9.93 3.16 -11.03
C SER A 220 -8.92 4.10 -10.40
N PHE A 221 -8.85 5.35 -10.86
CA PHE A 221 -7.90 6.32 -10.29
C PHE A 221 -8.21 6.64 -8.81
N GLU A 222 -9.48 6.75 -8.43
CA GLU A 222 -9.87 6.93 -7.03
C GLU A 222 -9.41 5.73 -6.18
N LEU A 223 -9.62 4.49 -6.62
CA LEU A 223 -9.13 3.30 -5.91
C LEU A 223 -7.61 3.27 -5.79
N LEU A 224 -6.88 3.58 -6.85
CA LEU A 224 -5.42 3.64 -6.83
C LEU A 224 -4.91 4.71 -5.85
N SER A 225 -5.62 5.84 -5.74
CA SER A 225 -5.26 6.91 -4.80
C SER A 225 -5.41 6.52 -3.33
N LEU A 226 -6.13 5.43 -3.02
CA LEU A 226 -6.28 4.90 -1.66
C LEU A 226 -5.14 3.98 -1.23
N VAL A 227 -4.34 3.47 -2.17
CA VAL A 227 -3.37 2.40 -1.92
C VAL A 227 -1.93 2.78 -2.27
N VAL A 228 -1.73 3.88 -3.01
CA VAL A 228 -0.38 4.37 -3.30
C VAL A 228 0.19 5.06 -2.06
N ASP A 229 1.27 4.47 -1.52
CA ASP A 229 2.11 5.03 -0.46
C ASP A 229 2.57 6.45 -0.82
N ALA A 230 1.88 7.45 -0.28
CA ALA A 230 2.52 8.71 0.06
C ALA A 230 3.11 8.49 1.45
N GLU A 231 4.43 8.62 1.61
CA GLU A 231 5.12 8.52 2.90
C GLU A 231 4.49 9.45 3.99
N ASP A 232 3.71 10.44 3.57
CA ASP A 232 2.94 11.37 4.40
C ASP A 232 1.44 11.04 4.52
N GLY A 233 1.04 9.78 4.33
CA GLY A 233 -0.28 9.21 4.64
C GLY A 233 -1.45 10.17 4.43
N ILE A 234 -2.09 10.16 3.26
CA ILE A 234 -3.34 10.91 3.09
C ILE A 234 -4.31 10.43 4.17
N PRO A 235 -4.80 11.30 5.07
CA PRO A 235 -5.61 10.86 6.20
C PRO A 235 -6.98 10.39 5.71
N HIS A 236 -7.14 9.07 5.56
CA HIS A 236 -8.34 8.42 5.02
C HIS A 236 -9.45 8.16 6.04
N ALA A 237 -9.43 8.86 7.19
CA ALA A 237 -10.36 8.58 8.30
C ALA A 237 -11.84 8.76 7.93
N HIS A 238 -12.18 9.60 6.94
CA HIS A 238 -13.56 9.81 6.49
C HIS A 238 -13.63 10.13 4.99
N VAL A 239 -13.17 9.21 4.13
CA VAL A 239 -13.25 9.42 2.67
C VAL A 239 -14.72 9.43 2.24
N LYS A 240 -15.28 10.63 2.16
CA LYS A 240 -16.46 10.91 1.35
C LYS A 240 -16.07 10.61 -0.09
N MET A 241 -16.84 9.78 -0.79
CA MET A 241 -16.66 9.57 -2.23
C MET A 241 -16.50 10.92 -2.93
N LEU A 242 -15.44 11.06 -3.73
CA LEU A 242 -15.18 12.29 -4.45
C LEU A 242 -16.16 12.41 -5.61
N SER A 243 -16.62 13.61 -5.96
CA SER A 243 -17.37 13.80 -7.20
C SER A 243 -16.48 13.53 -8.41
N ASP A 244 -17.04 13.09 -9.53
CA ASP A 244 -16.27 12.77 -10.74
C ASP A 244 -15.43 13.97 -11.23
N ALA A 245 -16.00 15.18 -11.13
CA ALA A 245 -15.30 16.42 -11.40
C ALA A 245 -14.09 16.64 -10.48
N THR A 246 -14.20 16.26 -9.21
CA THR A 246 -13.09 16.35 -8.25
C THR A 246 -12.02 15.32 -8.56
N ILE A 247 -12.40 14.10 -8.93
CA ILE A 247 -11.46 13.04 -9.32
C ILE A 247 -10.70 13.44 -10.58
N LEU A 248 -11.38 13.97 -11.61
CA LEU A 248 -10.72 14.41 -12.84
C LEU A 248 -9.76 15.58 -12.59
N ARG A 249 -10.13 16.53 -11.71
CA ARG A 249 -9.21 17.60 -11.28
C ARG A 249 -8.01 17.07 -10.50
N LEU A 250 -8.22 16.09 -9.61
CA LEU A 250 -7.13 15.44 -8.88
C LEU A 250 -6.19 14.70 -9.82
N LEU A 251 -6.72 13.93 -10.78
CA LEU A 251 -5.95 13.24 -11.81
C LEU A 251 -5.07 14.21 -12.62
N ARG A 252 -5.58 15.40 -12.92
CA ARG A 252 -4.84 16.45 -13.65
C ARG A 252 -3.94 17.32 -12.78
N SER A 253 -4.00 17.17 -11.46
CA SER A 253 -3.14 17.93 -10.54
C SER A 253 -1.71 17.41 -10.58
N ALA A 254 -0.77 18.18 -10.03
CA ALA A 254 0.61 17.74 -9.84
C ALA A 254 0.70 16.44 -9.01
N LEU A 255 -0.16 16.29 -8.00
CA LEU A 255 -0.21 15.07 -7.18
C LEU A 255 -0.70 13.86 -8.00
N GLY A 256 -1.76 14.04 -8.80
CA GLY A 256 -2.28 12.98 -9.66
C GLY A 256 -1.28 12.54 -10.71
N GLN A 257 -0.53 13.49 -11.29
CA GLN A 257 0.57 13.19 -12.20
C GLN A 257 1.67 12.38 -11.51
N GLN A 258 2.16 12.81 -10.35
CA GLN A 258 3.21 12.10 -9.61
C GLN A 258 2.79 10.68 -9.24
N LEU A 259 1.54 10.51 -8.82
CA LEU A 259 0.98 9.19 -8.51
C LEU A 259 0.96 8.28 -9.74
N LEU A 260 0.52 8.81 -10.89
CA LEU A 260 0.43 8.05 -12.12
C LEU A 260 1.80 7.72 -12.70
N GLU A 261 2.77 8.64 -12.61
CA GLU A 261 4.17 8.39 -12.98
C GLU A 261 4.76 7.24 -12.15
N LYS A 262 4.61 7.27 -10.83
CA LYS A 262 5.05 6.17 -9.95
C LYS A 262 4.39 4.83 -10.31
N LEU A 263 3.09 4.82 -10.60
CA LEU A 263 2.39 3.60 -11.00
C LEU A 263 2.86 3.07 -12.36
N LEU A 264 3.13 3.96 -13.32
CA LEU A 264 3.67 3.59 -14.63
C LEU A 264 5.12 3.10 -14.53
N GLU A 265 5.91 3.57 -13.57
CA GLU A 265 7.23 2.99 -13.29
C GLU A 265 7.13 1.56 -12.76
N LEU A 266 6.15 1.29 -11.89
CA LEU A 266 5.91 -0.05 -11.32
C LEU A 266 5.27 -1.02 -12.30
N VAL A 267 4.42 -0.53 -13.22
CA VAL A 267 3.61 -1.34 -14.13
C VAL A 267 3.59 -0.71 -15.56
N PRO A 268 4.73 -0.68 -16.27
CA PRO A 268 4.94 0.18 -17.46
C PRO A 268 4.12 -0.20 -18.69
N ASN A 269 3.63 -1.44 -18.76
CA ASN A 269 2.84 -1.93 -19.90
C ASN A 269 1.35 -2.10 -19.57
N CYS A 270 0.88 -1.46 -18.49
CA CYS A 270 -0.51 -1.56 -18.09
C CYS A 270 -1.44 -0.76 -19.02
N GLY A 271 -2.29 -1.46 -19.76
CA GLY A 271 -3.30 -0.84 -20.62
C GLY A 271 -4.26 0.09 -19.86
N VAL A 272 -4.61 -0.24 -18.61
CA VAL A 272 -5.49 0.59 -17.77
C VAL A 272 -4.82 1.92 -17.43
N LEU A 273 -3.57 1.89 -16.96
CA LEU A 273 -2.81 3.11 -16.62
C LEU A 273 -2.60 3.99 -17.84
N GLY A 274 -2.29 3.41 -19.00
CA GLY A 274 -2.19 4.16 -20.26
C GLY A 274 -3.51 4.86 -20.64
N ARG A 275 -4.67 4.25 -20.36
CA ARG A 275 -5.98 4.88 -20.59
C ARG A 275 -6.30 5.97 -19.57
N ILE A 276 -5.90 5.80 -18.31
CA ILE A 276 -6.00 6.85 -17.29
C ILE A 276 -5.12 8.05 -17.69
N GLU A 277 -3.90 7.84 -18.19
CA GLU A 277 -3.02 8.89 -18.69
C GLU A 277 -3.63 9.60 -19.92
N ASN A 278 -4.26 8.86 -20.83
CA ASN A 278 -4.99 9.46 -21.95
C ASN A 278 -6.18 10.31 -21.46
N LEU A 279 -6.90 9.86 -20.41
CA LEU A 279 -7.99 10.65 -19.82
C LEU A 279 -7.47 11.92 -19.15
N ARG A 280 -6.35 11.83 -18.41
CA ARG A 280 -5.66 12.98 -17.81
C ARG A 280 -5.35 14.05 -18.86
N ASN A 281 -4.77 13.64 -19.99
CA ASN A 281 -4.37 14.52 -21.08
C ASN A 281 -5.52 14.93 -22.02
N SER A 282 -6.73 14.43 -21.81
CA SER A 282 -7.88 14.80 -22.64
C SER A 282 -8.30 16.26 -22.40
N GLU A 283 -8.85 16.91 -23.43
CA GLU A 283 -9.37 18.29 -23.32
C GLU A 283 -10.72 18.39 -22.59
N ARG A 284 -11.35 17.24 -22.28
CA ARG A 284 -12.69 17.18 -21.67
C ARG A 284 -12.74 17.98 -20.39
N LEU A 285 -13.72 18.86 -20.24
CA LEU A 285 -13.91 19.61 -19.02
C LEU A 285 -14.68 18.78 -17.98
N PRO A 286 -14.43 18.96 -16.67
CA PRO A 286 -15.22 18.31 -15.62
C PRO A 286 -16.73 18.53 -15.76
N GLU A 287 -17.14 19.68 -16.30
CA GLU A 287 -18.53 20.07 -16.52
C GLU A 287 -19.17 19.34 -17.72
N GLU A 288 -18.37 18.72 -18.58
CA GLU A 288 -18.83 17.94 -19.75
C GLU A 288 -19.04 16.45 -19.41
N LEU A 289 -18.72 16.03 -18.17
CA LEU A 289 -18.99 14.69 -17.69
C LEU A 289 -20.50 14.52 -17.47
N LEU A 290 -21.19 14.01 -18.48
CA LEU A 290 -22.60 13.64 -18.39
C LEU A 290 -22.78 12.52 -17.37
N SER A 291 -23.65 12.71 -16.37
CA SER A 291 -23.89 11.73 -15.31
C SER A 291 -24.39 10.40 -15.86
N VAL A 292 -23.79 9.28 -15.43
CA VAL A 292 -24.38 7.96 -15.60
C VAL A 292 -25.38 7.72 -14.47
N THR A 293 -26.62 7.40 -14.83
CA THR A 293 -27.68 7.04 -13.88
C THR A 293 -27.96 5.54 -13.93
N LEU A 294 -28.71 5.04 -12.95
CA LEU A 294 -29.17 3.65 -12.93
C LEU A 294 -30.00 3.27 -14.17
N ASP A 295 -30.66 4.24 -14.79
CA ASP A 295 -31.46 4.02 -15.99
C ASP A 295 -30.61 3.52 -17.17
N CYS A 296 -29.32 3.88 -17.19
CA CYS A 296 -28.35 3.37 -18.18
C CYS A 296 -28.09 1.87 -18.06
N LEU A 297 -28.46 1.25 -16.94
CA LEU A 297 -28.34 -0.20 -16.69
C LEU A 297 -29.66 -0.94 -16.88
N SER A 298 -30.76 -0.20 -17.08
CA SER A 298 -32.02 -0.81 -17.48
C SER A 298 -31.93 -1.19 -18.96
N PRO A 299 -32.32 -2.41 -19.36
CA PRO A 299 -32.49 -2.70 -20.76
C PRO A 299 -33.47 -1.66 -21.31
N SER A 300 -33.06 -0.89 -22.31
CA SER A 300 -34.01 -0.09 -23.07
C SER A 300 -35.09 -1.06 -23.51
N VAL A 301 -36.32 -0.86 -23.02
CA VAL A 301 -37.49 -1.54 -23.57
C VAL A 301 -37.61 -1.03 -24.99
N MET A 302 -36.86 -1.63 -25.91
CA MET A 302 -37.06 -1.42 -27.33
C MET A 302 -38.46 -1.92 -27.63
N ALA A 303 -39.34 -0.93 -27.80
CA ALA A 303 -40.62 -0.98 -28.46
C ALA A 303 -41.06 -2.38 -28.90
N SER A 304 -41.82 -3.04 -28.02
CA SER A 304 -42.90 -3.90 -28.51
C SER A 304 -43.93 -2.97 -29.17
N THR A 305 -43.69 -2.67 -30.44
CA THR A 305 -44.73 -2.22 -31.37
C THR A 305 -44.58 -3.05 -32.63
N ASP A 306 -44.84 -4.35 -32.48
CA ASP A 306 -45.49 -5.11 -33.53
C ASP A 306 -46.99 -5.07 -33.23
N ASN A 307 -47.69 -4.24 -34.01
CA ASN A 307 -49.11 -4.37 -34.33
C ASN A 307 -49.33 -3.80 -35.73
#